data_AF-A0A8C8DJP0-F1
#
_entry.id   AF-A0A8C8DJP0-F1
#
_cell.length_a   1.000
_cell.length_b   1.000
_cell.length_c   1.000
_cell.angle_alpha   90.00
_cell.angle_beta   90.00
_cell.angle_gamma   90.00
#
_symmetry.space_group_name_H-M   'P 1'
#
loop_
_entity.id
_entity.type
_entity.pdbx_description
1 polymer ?
#
loop_
_entity_poly.entity_id
_entity_poly.type
_entity_poly.pdbx_seq_one_letter_code
_entity_poly.pdbx_strand_id
1 'polypeptide(L)'
;HNGRMKEPHVEFYMKCASHPTSDDDVSVALDLIMINNKNVPCIACTDIMGVVLVFQCSERHVICLDCFRLYCQSRLSERQFVHHAAIGYSLPCAAGCEDSLIKELHHFRVLGDDQYARYQQYATEECLLKMGGLMCPAPGCGAGLLPSDPCRRVECERQLGCGFVFCRECREAFHQGECRACQAPPMGDVEQVRKEDPFYDDIAVMKTFIC
;
A
#
# COMPACT_ATOMS: atom_id res chain seq x y z
N HIS A 1 36.62 4.15 33.66
CA HIS A 1 36.46 3.61 32.30
C HIS A 1 35.64 2.33 32.39
N ASN A 2 34.31 2.42 32.39
CA ASN A 2 33.43 1.25 32.42
C ASN A 2 33.11 0.84 30.99
N GLY A 3 33.91 -0.08 30.44
CA GLY A 3 33.60 -0.75 29.18
C GLY A 3 32.51 -1.79 29.42
N ARG A 4 31.27 -1.43 29.08
CA ARG A 4 30.14 -2.36 29.06
C ARG A 4 30.37 -3.35 27.91
N MET A 5 30.74 -4.60 28.22
CA MET A 5 30.75 -5.68 27.23
C MET A 5 29.33 -5.81 26.66
N LYS A 6 29.19 -5.70 25.34
CA LYS A 6 27.94 -6.01 24.65
C LYS A 6 27.74 -7.53 24.70
N GLU A 7 26.58 -7.98 25.17
CA GLU A 7 26.22 -9.40 25.13
C GLU A 7 26.15 -9.88 23.67
N PRO A 8 26.65 -11.09 23.35
CA PRO A 8 26.52 -11.63 22.00
C PRO A 8 25.07 -12.03 21.74
N HIS A 9 24.52 -11.56 20.62
CA HIS A 9 23.22 -11.96 20.12
C HIS A 9 23.37 -12.87 18.90
N VAL A 10 22.40 -13.76 18.69
CA VAL A 10 22.30 -14.62 17.50
C VAL A 10 21.21 -14.07 16.60
N GLU A 11 21.51 -13.92 15.31
CA GLU A 11 20.59 -13.45 14.29
C GLU A 11 20.20 -14.62 13.37
N PHE A 12 18.92 -14.69 13.00
CA PHE A 12 18.37 -15.74 12.15
C PHE A 12 17.96 -15.13 10.80
N TYR A 13 18.23 -15.85 9.71
CA TYR A 13 17.84 -15.48 8.35
C TYR A 13 17.24 -16.67 7.61
N MET A 14 16.42 -16.40 6.59
CA MET A 14 15.82 -17.42 5.73
C MET A 14 16.36 -17.29 4.31
N LYS A 15 16.38 -18.39 3.55
CA LYS A 15 16.70 -18.41 2.12
C LYS A 15 15.61 -19.14 1.34
N CYS A 16 15.41 -18.77 0.08
CA CYS A 16 14.53 -19.50 -0.83
C CYS A 16 15.07 -20.91 -1.08
N ALA A 17 14.25 -21.94 -0.86
CA ALA A 17 14.63 -23.34 -1.07
C ALA A 17 14.35 -23.84 -2.51
N SER A 18 13.69 -23.03 -3.33
CA SER A 18 13.23 -23.42 -4.68
C SER A 18 14.29 -23.26 -5.77
N HIS A 19 15.37 -22.54 -5.49
CA HIS A 19 16.50 -22.36 -6.40
C HIS A 19 17.81 -22.26 -5.60
N PRO A 20 18.98 -22.51 -6.23
CA PRO A 20 20.26 -22.22 -5.62
C PRO A 20 20.31 -20.75 -5.16
N THR A 21 20.81 -20.52 -3.94
CA THR A 21 20.97 -19.20 -3.33
C THR A 21 22.41 -18.99 -2.88
N SER A 22 22.91 -17.78 -3.05
CA SER A 22 24.21 -17.33 -2.55
C SER A 22 24.17 -17.12 -1.02
N ASP A 23 25.31 -16.82 -0.39
CA ASP A 23 25.33 -16.49 1.04
C ASP A 23 24.73 -15.13 1.38
N ASP A 24 24.69 -14.22 0.41
CA ASP A 24 24.09 -12.89 0.56
C ASP A 24 22.59 -12.87 0.23
N ASP A 25 22.04 -13.97 -0.31
CA ASP A 25 20.64 -14.09 -0.70
C ASP A 25 19.77 -14.34 0.54
N VAL A 26 19.26 -13.28 1.14
CA VAL A 26 18.32 -13.34 2.27
C VAL A 26 16.88 -13.19 1.78
N SER A 27 15.98 -14.01 2.31
CA SER A 27 14.55 -13.97 2.05
C SER A 27 13.77 -13.55 3.31
N VAL A 28 12.64 -12.86 3.11
CA VAL A 28 11.77 -12.45 4.21
C VAL A 28 10.87 -13.61 4.62
N ALA A 29 10.75 -13.86 5.93
CA ALA A 29 9.81 -14.82 6.46
C ALA A 29 8.39 -14.25 6.43
N LEU A 30 7.51 -14.88 5.67
CA LEU A 30 6.08 -14.54 5.65
C LEU A 30 5.36 -15.34 6.75
N ASP A 31 5.48 -14.86 7.98
CA ASP A 31 5.06 -15.54 9.22
C ASP A 31 3.55 -15.78 9.34
N LEU A 32 2.73 -15.08 8.56
CA LEU A 32 1.28 -15.28 8.54
C LEU A 32 0.83 -16.35 7.54
N ILE A 33 1.69 -16.73 6.59
CA ILE A 33 1.39 -17.76 5.58
C ILE A 33 1.76 -19.13 6.14
N MET A 34 0.76 -20.00 6.26
CA MET A 34 0.89 -21.30 6.92
C MET A 34 0.28 -22.43 6.09
N ILE A 35 0.76 -23.64 6.32
CA ILE A 35 0.12 -24.86 5.81
C ILE A 35 -1.14 -25.13 6.63
N ASN A 36 -2.26 -25.36 5.94
CA ASN A 36 -3.58 -25.56 6.53
C ASN A 36 -3.81 -27.02 6.98
N ASN A 37 -3.01 -27.51 7.91
CA ASN A 37 -3.11 -28.89 8.41
C ASN A 37 -4.44 -29.19 9.14
N LYS A 38 -5.19 -28.15 9.52
CA LYS A 38 -6.47 -28.26 10.22
C LYS A 38 -7.68 -28.18 9.30
N ASN A 39 -7.46 -28.07 7.97
CA ASN A 39 -8.52 -27.96 6.97
C ASN A 39 -9.53 -26.84 7.29
N VAL A 40 -9.04 -25.71 7.81
CA VAL A 40 -9.89 -24.55 8.14
C VAL A 40 -10.36 -23.89 6.84
N PRO A 41 -11.67 -23.70 6.63
CA PRO A 41 -12.18 -23.08 5.41
C PRO A 41 -11.80 -21.60 5.35
N CYS A 42 -11.59 -21.09 4.14
CA CYS A 42 -11.38 -19.68 3.87
C CYS A 42 -12.61 -18.85 4.30
N ILE A 43 -12.39 -17.75 5.01
CA ILE A 43 -13.48 -16.85 5.45
C ILE A 43 -14.28 -16.24 4.29
N ALA A 44 -13.65 -16.09 3.11
CA ALA A 44 -14.26 -15.43 1.96
C ALA A 44 -14.99 -16.40 1.02
N CYS A 45 -14.32 -17.49 0.59
CA CYS A 45 -14.89 -18.43 -0.38
C CYS A 45 -15.39 -19.75 0.24
N THR A 46 -15.15 -19.99 1.53
CA THR A 46 -15.47 -21.24 2.25
C THR A 46 -14.71 -22.49 1.78
N ASP A 47 -13.85 -22.39 0.76
CA ASP A 47 -13.02 -23.50 0.30
C ASP A 47 -11.88 -23.81 1.27
N ILE A 48 -11.45 -25.09 1.28
CA ILE A 48 -10.32 -25.57 2.06
C ILE A 48 -9.08 -25.62 1.15
N MET A 49 -8.16 -24.69 1.37
CA MET A 49 -6.90 -24.59 0.62
C MET A 49 -5.72 -25.05 1.49
N GLY A 50 -4.73 -25.70 0.87
CA GLY A 50 -3.58 -26.28 1.59
C GLY A 50 -2.62 -25.25 2.17
N VAL A 51 -2.57 -24.03 1.62
CA VAL A 51 -1.78 -22.90 2.14
C VAL A 51 -2.72 -21.70 2.30
N VAL A 52 -2.64 -21.06 3.46
CA VAL A 52 -3.54 -19.99 3.88
C VAL A 52 -2.79 -18.90 4.62
N LEU A 53 -3.34 -17.69 4.64
CA LEU A 53 -2.92 -16.63 5.55
C LEU A 53 -3.80 -16.66 6.81
N VAL A 54 -3.18 -16.55 7.99
CA VAL A 54 -3.88 -16.45 9.27
C VAL A 54 -3.68 -15.06 9.84
N PHE A 55 -4.76 -14.30 10.01
CA PHE A 55 -4.71 -12.96 10.59
C PHE A 55 -4.35 -13.01 12.09
N GLN A 56 -3.69 -11.96 12.58
CA GLN A 56 -3.31 -11.82 13.99
C GLN A 56 -4.43 -11.24 14.89
N CYS A 57 -5.71 -11.41 14.51
CA CYS A 57 -6.86 -11.04 15.34
C CYS A 57 -7.19 -12.12 16.40
N SER A 58 -8.04 -11.81 17.38
CA SER A 58 -8.44 -12.74 18.46
C SER A 58 -9.00 -14.07 17.94
N GLU A 59 -9.86 -13.99 16.92
CA GLU A 59 -10.51 -15.15 16.29
C GLU A 59 -9.60 -15.91 15.32
N ARG A 60 -8.39 -15.38 15.05
CA ARG A 60 -7.41 -15.96 14.12
C ARG A 60 -8.04 -16.35 12.77
N HIS A 61 -8.79 -15.42 12.18
CA HIS A 61 -9.46 -15.63 10.90
C HIS A 61 -8.48 -16.10 9.82
N VAL A 62 -8.93 -17.03 8.99
CA VAL A 62 -8.14 -17.69 7.95
C VAL A 62 -8.67 -17.29 6.58
N ILE A 63 -7.77 -16.96 5.65
CA ILE A 63 -8.09 -16.61 4.26
C ILE A 63 -7.14 -17.35 3.31
N CYS A 64 -7.65 -17.89 2.20
CA CYS A 64 -6.78 -18.48 1.18
C CYS A 64 -5.99 -17.39 0.44
N LEU A 65 -4.87 -17.76 -0.21
CA LEU A 65 -4.01 -16.78 -0.86
C LEU A 65 -4.68 -16.07 -2.04
N ASP A 66 -5.58 -16.74 -2.77
CA ASP A 66 -6.31 -16.13 -3.89
C ASP A 66 -7.27 -15.05 -3.38
N CYS A 67 -8.07 -15.35 -2.35
CA CYS A 67 -8.95 -14.37 -1.72
C CYS A 67 -8.16 -13.26 -1.02
N PHE A 68 -7.00 -13.56 -0.44
CA PHE A 68 -6.14 -12.55 0.17
C PHE A 68 -5.60 -11.57 -0.88
N ARG A 69 -5.16 -12.06 -2.04
CA ARG A 69 -4.75 -11.22 -3.16
C ARG A 69 -5.88 -10.32 -3.63
N LEU A 70 -7.07 -10.87 -3.86
CA LEU A 70 -8.25 -10.10 -4.30
C LEU A 70 -8.65 -9.04 -3.27
N TYR A 71 -8.62 -9.40 -1.98
CA TYR A 71 -8.85 -8.46 -0.88
C TYR A 71 -7.85 -7.30 -0.92
N CYS A 72 -6.56 -7.60 -1.07
CA CYS A 72 -5.53 -6.56 -1.20
C CYS A 72 -5.75 -5.68 -2.45
N GLN A 73 -6.07 -6.27 -3.60
CA GLN A 73 -6.26 -5.53 -4.86
C GLN A 73 -7.46 -4.59 -4.82
N SER A 74 -8.62 -5.03 -4.29
CA SER A 74 -9.81 -4.18 -4.14
C SER A 74 -9.49 -3.01 -3.20
N ARG A 75 -8.95 -3.29 -2.00
CA ARG A 75 -8.62 -2.22 -1.04
C ARG A 75 -7.54 -1.27 -1.55
N LEU A 76 -6.58 -1.76 -2.35
CA LEU A 76 -5.58 -0.91 -2.97
C LEU A 76 -6.21 0.03 -4.01
N SER A 77 -7.09 -0.52 -4.85
CA SER A 77 -7.76 0.24 -5.91
C SER A 77 -8.69 1.33 -5.34
N GLU A 78 -9.33 1.04 -4.20
CA GLU A 78 -10.22 1.96 -3.49
C GLU A 78 -9.50 2.90 -2.50
N ARG A 79 -8.16 2.83 -2.40
CA ARG A 79 -7.34 3.56 -1.41
C ARG A 79 -7.83 3.38 0.05
N GLN A 80 -8.17 2.14 0.40
CA GLN A 80 -8.68 1.75 1.72
C GLN A 80 -7.66 0.99 2.59
N PHE A 81 -6.38 1.07 2.24
CA PHE A 81 -5.32 0.70 3.17
C PHE A 81 -5.27 1.72 4.31
N VAL A 82 -4.87 1.27 5.49
CA VAL A 82 -4.84 2.07 6.71
C VAL A 82 -3.40 2.43 7.02
N HIS A 83 -3.12 3.73 7.14
CA HIS A 83 -1.83 4.21 7.62
C HIS A 83 -1.74 4.12 9.14
N HIS A 84 -0.74 3.40 9.64
CA HIS A 84 -0.41 3.31 11.06
C HIS A 84 1.04 3.74 11.31
N ALA A 85 1.27 4.67 12.24
CA ALA A 85 2.57 5.34 12.40
C ALA A 85 3.76 4.40 12.63
N ALA A 86 3.56 3.28 13.34
CA ALA A 86 4.63 2.32 13.64
C ALA A 86 4.73 1.15 12.64
N ILE A 87 3.68 0.89 11.86
CA ILE A 87 3.60 -0.30 10.98
C ILE A 87 3.78 0.12 9.52
N GLY A 88 3.25 1.28 9.14
CA GLY A 88 3.17 1.75 7.76
C GLY A 88 1.74 1.61 7.22
N TYR A 89 1.64 1.44 5.91
CA TYR A 89 0.37 1.38 5.18
C TYR A 89 -0.07 -0.08 5.05
N SER A 90 -1.11 -0.50 5.77
CA SER A 90 -1.44 -1.92 5.91
C SER A 90 -2.95 -2.18 5.84
N LEU A 91 -3.33 -3.45 5.91
CA LEU A 91 -4.72 -3.90 5.95
C LEU A 91 -5.05 -4.62 7.25
N PRO A 92 -6.26 -4.41 7.78
CA PRO A 92 -6.77 -5.20 8.90
C PRO A 92 -7.20 -6.59 8.43
N CYS A 93 -7.70 -7.38 9.37
CA CYS A 93 -8.43 -8.60 9.08
C CYS A 93 -9.58 -8.34 8.10
N ALA A 94 -9.78 -9.24 7.13
CA ALA A 94 -10.87 -9.17 6.17
C ALA A 94 -12.28 -9.14 6.82
N ALA A 95 -12.40 -9.64 8.06
CA ALA A 95 -13.62 -9.57 8.87
C ALA A 95 -13.82 -8.22 9.59
N GLY A 96 -12.87 -7.28 9.50
CA GLY A 96 -12.94 -5.98 10.17
C GLY A 96 -12.64 -6.01 11.67
N CYS A 97 -11.91 -7.01 12.16
CA CYS A 97 -11.52 -7.08 13.58
C CYS A 97 -10.64 -5.89 13.99
N GLU A 98 -10.79 -5.45 15.23
CA GLU A 98 -9.90 -4.45 15.84
C GLU A 98 -8.47 -4.99 16.01
N ASP A 99 -7.49 -4.08 16.04
CA ASP A 99 -6.05 -4.35 16.27
C ASP A 99 -5.45 -5.50 15.45
N SER A 100 -5.95 -5.67 14.22
CA SER A 100 -5.66 -6.82 13.36
C SER A 100 -4.81 -6.49 12.13
N LEU A 101 -4.13 -5.34 12.15
CA LEU A 101 -3.25 -4.91 11.06
C LEU A 101 -2.10 -5.90 10.84
N ILE A 102 -1.85 -6.21 9.58
CA ILE A 102 -0.68 -7.00 9.18
C ILE A 102 0.58 -6.18 9.45
N LYS A 103 1.46 -6.68 10.32
CA LYS A 103 2.67 -5.96 10.76
C LYS A 103 3.82 -6.08 9.78
N GLU A 104 3.97 -7.25 9.15
CA GLU A 104 5.01 -7.51 8.15
C GLU A 104 4.47 -7.19 6.75
N LEU A 105 4.87 -6.03 6.20
CA LEU A 105 4.34 -5.51 4.93
C LEU A 105 4.76 -6.35 3.71
N HIS A 106 5.79 -7.19 3.83
CA HIS A 106 6.24 -8.06 2.73
C HIS A 106 5.17 -9.09 2.31
N HIS A 107 4.16 -9.35 3.15
CA HIS A 107 3.00 -10.17 2.77
C HIS A 107 2.26 -9.61 1.55
N PHE A 108 2.29 -8.29 1.33
CA PHE A 108 1.63 -7.67 0.19
C PHE A 108 2.36 -7.92 -1.15
N ARG A 109 3.54 -8.56 -1.16
CA ARG A 109 4.17 -9.04 -2.41
C ARG A 109 3.32 -10.08 -3.15
N VAL A 110 2.35 -10.71 -2.47
CA VAL A 110 1.32 -11.57 -3.11
C VAL A 110 0.54 -10.88 -4.24
N LEU A 111 0.52 -9.54 -4.23
CA LEU A 111 -0.10 -8.71 -5.26
C LEU A 111 0.58 -8.86 -6.63
N GLY A 112 1.85 -9.29 -6.67
CA GLY A 112 2.71 -9.22 -7.85
C GLY A 112 3.32 -7.84 -8.05
N ASP A 113 4.34 -7.74 -8.89
CA ASP A 113 5.22 -6.56 -8.98
C ASP A 113 4.49 -5.26 -9.32
N ASP A 114 3.60 -5.27 -10.33
CA ASP A 114 2.89 -4.06 -10.76
C ASP A 114 1.99 -3.48 -9.67
N GLN A 115 1.21 -4.34 -9.01
CA GLN A 115 0.30 -3.94 -7.96
C GLN A 115 1.05 -3.63 -6.65
N TYR A 116 2.18 -4.31 -6.40
CA TYR A 116 3.03 -4.00 -5.26
C TYR A 116 3.75 -2.66 -5.42
N ALA A 117 4.23 -2.32 -6.63
CA ALA A 117 4.79 -1.01 -6.94
C ALA A 117 3.74 0.11 -6.74
N ARG A 118 2.51 -0.11 -7.21
CA ARG A 118 1.38 0.81 -6.95
C ARG A 118 1.08 0.96 -5.46
N TYR A 119 1.14 -0.13 -4.69
CA TYR A 119 1.02 -0.10 -3.24
C TYR A 119 2.13 0.74 -2.59
N GLN A 120 3.40 0.57 -2.99
CA GLN A 120 4.52 1.36 -2.46
C GLN A 120 4.36 2.85 -2.77
N GLN A 121 3.88 3.18 -3.97
CA GLN A 121 3.56 4.55 -4.34
C GLN A 121 2.50 5.14 -3.41
N TYR A 122 1.36 4.47 -3.24
CA TYR A 122 0.28 4.95 -2.38
C TYR A 122 0.70 5.04 -0.91
N ALA A 123 1.50 4.09 -0.42
CA ALA A 123 2.06 4.14 0.93
C ALA A 123 2.96 5.38 1.12
N THR A 124 3.77 5.72 0.10
CA THR A 124 4.63 6.91 0.12
C THR A 124 3.80 8.20 0.09
N GLU A 125 2.79 8.27 -0.77
CA GLU A 125 1.85 9.40 -0.86
C GLU A 125 1.15 9.65 0.49
N GLU A 126 0.59 8.61 1.10
CA GLU A 126 -0.10 8.73 2.39
C GLU A 126 0.84 9.13 3.53
N CYS A 127 2.04 8.54 3.58
CA CYS A 127 3.07 8.93 4.55
C CYS A 127 3.43 10.42 4.41
N LEU A 128 3.68 10.87 3.17
CA LEU A 128 3.99 12.26 2.87
C LEU A 128 2.87 13.20 3.33
N LEU A 129 1.61 12.88 3.00
CA LEU A 129 0.46 13.68 3.40
C LEU A 129 0.30 13.75 4.92
N LYS A 130 0.54 12.65 5.64
CA LYS A 130 0.51 12.62 7.11
C LYS A 130 1.61 13.48 7.75
N MET A 131 2.75 13.63 7.10
CA MET A 131 3.81 14.55 7.51
C MET A 131 3.52 16.02 7.15
N GLY A 132 2.36 16.32 6.54
CA GLY A 132 2.01 17.67 6.09
C GLY A 132 2.63 18.07 4.75
N GLY A 133 3.16 17.09 4.02
CA GLY A 133 3.68 17.26 2.66
C GLY A 133 2.58 17.39 1.61
N LEU A 134 3.01 17.65 0.37
CA LEU A 134 2.14 17.93 -0.77
C LEU A 134 2.59 17.09 -1.97
N MET A 135 1.63 16.65 -2.77
CA MET A 135 1.89 16.05 -4.07
C MET A 135 1.85 17.13 -5.15
N CYS A 136 2.81 17.10 -6.08
CA CYS A 136 2.75 17.96 -7.25
C CYS A 136 1.52 17.61 -8.11
N PRO A 137 0.62 18.58 -8.39
CA PRO A 137 -0.61 18.35 -9.14
C PRO A 137 -0.39 18.30 -10.66
N ALA A 138 0.83 18.61 -11.14
CA ALA A 138 1.12 18.62 -12.56
C ALA A 138 0.94 17.22 -13.17
N PRO A 139 0.19 17.09 -14.29
CA PRO A 139 -0.03 15.80 -14.95
C PRO A 139 1.30 15.10 -15.25
N GLY A 140 1.41 13.84 -14.85
CA GLY A 140 2.60 13.02 -15.07
C GLY A 140 3.81 13.34 -14.17
N CYS A 141 3.71 14.28 -13.23
CA CYS A 141 4.77 14.54 -12.27
C CYS A 141 4.59 13.76 -10.96
N GLY A 142 3.62 14.14 -10.12
CA GLY A 142 3.38 13.46 -8.85
C GLY A 142 4.57 13.50 -7.87
N ALA A 143 5.51 14.45 -8.01
CA ALA A 143 6.62 14.57 -7.06
C ALA A 143 6.11 14.91 -5.65
N GLY A 144 6.63 14.22 -4.64
CA GLY A 144 6.37 14.50 -3.23
C GLY A 144 7.21 15.66 -2.71
N LEU A 145 6.58 16.62 -2.04
CA LEU A 145 7.20 17.85 -1.56
C LEU A 145 6.97 18.01 -0.05
N LEU A 146 8.01 18.41 0.68
CA LEU A 146 7.94 18.84 2.08
C LEU A 146 8.40 20.30 2.20
N PRO A 147 7.57 21.29 1.83
CA PRO A 147 7.94 22.69 1.91
C PRO A 147 8.27 23.07 3.36
N SER A 148 9.46 23.66 3.57
CA SER A 148 9.91 24.07 4.91
C SER A 148 9.14 25.27 5.45
N ASP A 149 8.56 26.08 4.55
CA ASP A 149 7.79 27.26 4.90
C ASP A 149 6.28 27.06 4.67
N PRO A 150 5.44 27.77 5.44
CA PRO A 150 4.00 27.72 5.28
C PRO A 150 3.50 28.60 4.11
N CYS A 151 4.37 29.02 3.17
CA CYS A 151 3.92 29.91 2.10
C CYS A 151 2.89 29.22 1.21
N ARG A 152 1.96 30.03 0.71
CA ARG A 152 0.93 29.56 -0.22
C ARG A 152 1.49 29.24 -1.60
N ARG A 153 2.59 29.89 -2.01
CA ARG A 153 3.30 29.61 -3.26
C ARG A 153 4.23 28.43 -3.03
N VAL A 154 3.98 27.31 -3.68
CA VAL A 154 4.85 26.12 -3.64
C VAL A 154 5.40 25.88 -5.04
N GLU A 155 6.71 25.64 -5.14
CA GLU A 155 7.37 25.29 -6.39
C GLU A 155 7.82 23.82 -6.31
N CYS A 156 7.46 23.04 -7.33
CA CYS A 156 7.97 21.68 -7.49
C CYS A 156 9.44 21.76 -7.91
N GLU A 157 10.35 21.32 -7.03
CA GLU A 157 11.79 21.47 -7.23
C GLU A 157 12.27 20.89 -8.56
N ARG A 158 12.92 21.73 -9.39
CA ARG A 158 13.33 21.37 -10.76
C ARG A 158 14.38 20.25 -10.84
N GLN A 159 15.10 19.98 -9.75
CA GLN A 159 16.11 18.91 -9.71
C GLN A 159 15.47 17.52 -9.71
N LEU A 160 14.28 17.40 -9.10
CA LEU A 160 13.59 16.13 -8.86
C LEU A 160 12.19 16.09 -9.46
N GLY A 161 11.67 17.22 -9.93
CA GLY A 161 10.31 17.38 -10.44
C GLY A 161 10.22 18.33 -11.63
N CYS A 162 9.02 18.86 -11.88
CA CYS A 162 8.69 19.53 -13.14
C CYS A 162 8.82 21.07 -13.13
N GLY A 163 9.13 21.70 -11.98
CA GLY A 163 9.17 23.16 -11.89
C GLY A 163 7.80 23.84 -11.80
N PHE A 164 6.70 23.08 -11.72
CA PHE A 164 5.36 23.65 -11.63
C PHE A 164 5.16 24.42 -10.33
N VAL A 165 4.61 25.63 -10.44
CA VAL A 165 4.33 26.51 -9.31
C VAL A 165 2.83 26.53 -9.05
N PHE A 166 2.43 26.11 -7.85
CA PHE A 166 1.04 25.90 -7.48
C PHE A 166 0.69 26.50 -6.13
N CYS A 167 -0.60 26.64 -5.89
CA CYS A 167 -1.17 27.09 -4.64
C CYS A 167 -1.27 25.93 -3.65
N ARG A 168 -0.72 26.08 -2.45
CA ARG A 168 -0.77 25.08 -1.37
C ARG A 168 -2.20 24.66 -1.00
N GLU A 169 -3.14 25.59 -1.05
CA GLU A 169 -4.50 25.42 -0.56
C GLU A 169 -5.39 24.69 -1.58
N CYS A 170 -5.54 25.25 -2.79
CA CYS A 170 -6.41 24.68 -3.82
C CYS A 170 -5.72 23.67 -4.75
N ARG A 171 -4.39 23.54 -4.68
CA ARG A 171 -3.58 22.66 -5.55
C ARG A 171 -3.64 23.01 -7.05
N GLU A 172 -4.11 24.21 -7.40
CA GLU A 172 -4.13 24.74 -8.76
C GLU A 172 -2.88 25.59 -9.06
N ALA A 173 -2.70 25.98 -10.33
CA ALA A 173 -1.67 26.93 -10.73
C ALA A 173 -1.65 28.16 -9.82
N PHE A 174 -0.45 28.61 -9.43
CA PHE A 174 -0.34 29.68 -8.44
C PHE A 174 -1.02 30.97 -8.90
N HIS A 175 -1.77 31.58 -8.00
CA HIS A 175 -2.52 32.80 -8.23
C HIS A 175 -2.39 33.78 -7.06
N GLN A 176 -2.61 35.06 -7.35
CA GLN A 176 -2.77 36.11 -6.34
C GLN A 176 -4.26 36.21 -5.94
N GLY A 177 -4.57 36.58 -4.70
CA GLY A 177 -5.95 36.62 -4.18
C GLY A 177 -6.48 35.27 -3.67
N GLU A 178 -7.77 35.18 -3.32
CA GLU A 178 -8.39 33.98 -2.72
C GLU A 178 -8.56 32.82 -3.70
N CYS A 179 -8.66 31.59 -3.19
CA CYS A 179 -8.89 30.40 -4.00
C CYS A 179 -10.33 30.34 -4.52
N ARG A 180 -10.49 30.12 -5.84
CA ARG A 180 -11.82 30.01 -6.47
C ARG A 180 -12.67 28.87 -5.92
N ALA A 181 -12.05 27.77 -5.48
CA ALA A 181 -12.77 26.64 -4.88
C ALA A 181 -13.44 26.97 -3.52
N CYS A 182 -13.06 28.07 -2.87
CA CYS A 182 -13.76 28.60 -1.69
C CYS A 182 -15.00 29.44 -2.07
N GLN A 183 -15.22 29.69 -3.36
CA GLN A 183 -16.42 30.33 -3.87
C GLN A 183 -17.40 29.21 -4.25
N ALA A 184 -18.49 29.08 -3.49
CA ALA A 184 -19.53 28.11 -3.79
C ALA A 184 -19.96 28.25 -5.28
N PRO A 185 -20.04 27.15 -6.04
CA PRO A 185 -20.47 27.24 -7.43
C PRO A 185 -21.94 27.66 -7.48
N PRO A 186 -22.35 28.54 -8.41
CA PRO A 186 -23.76 28.66 -8.77
C PRO A 186 -24.22 27.33 -9.41
N MET A 187 -25.33 26.80 -8.87
CA MET A 187 -25.99 25.58 -9.34
C MET A 187 -26.27 25.68 -10.85
N GLY A 188 -25.68 24.78 -11.63
CA GLY A 188 -25.93 24.63 -13.06
C GLY A 188 -25.94 23.15 -13.42
N ASP A 189 -27.02 22.73 -14.05
CA ASP A 189 -27.48 21.34 -14.24
C ASP A 189 -26.49 20.45 -15.02
N VAL A 190 -26.41 19.17 -14.64
CA VAL A 190 -25.58 18.16 -15.33
C VAL A 190 -26.47 17.04 -15.86
N GLU A 191 -26.63 16.96 -17.18
CA GLU A 191 -27.26 15.84 -17.89
C GLU A 191 -26.35 14.60 -17.93
N GLN A 192 -26.96 13.44 -17.70
CA GLN A 192 -26.35 12.11 -17.74
C GLN A 192 -26.13 11.61 -19.18
N VAL A 193 -25.02 10.92 -19.43
CA VAL A 193 -24.95 9.90 -20.49
C VAL A 193 -24.24 8.65 -19.97
N ARG A 194 -24.98 7.53 -19.99
CA ARG A 194 -24.54 6.15 -19.78
C ARG A 194 -23.85 5.61 -21.05
N LYS A 195 -22.82 4.76 -20.91
CA LYS A 195 -22.57 3.63 -21.82
C LYS A 195 -21.85 2.48 -21.10
N GLU A 196 -22.32 1.26 -21.38
CA GLU A 196 -21.91 -0.04 -20.86
C GLU A 196 -20.89 -0.73 -21.79
N ASP A 197 -20.01 -1.56 -21.17
CA ASP A 197 -19.38 -2.84 -21.59
C ASP A 197 -18.44 -2.91 -22.83
N PRO A 198 -17.52 -3.93 -22.97
CA PRO A 198 -17.53 -5.27 -22.34
C PRO A 198 -16.19 -5.88 -21.84
N PHE A 199 -16.40 -7.03 -21.20
CA PHE A 199 -15.52 -8.10 -20.72
C PHE A 199 -14.57 -8.70 -21.78
N TYR A 200 -13.34 -9.08 -21.38
CA TYR A 200 -12.59 -10.18 -22.00
C TYR A 200 -11.60 -10.84 -21.03
N ASP A 201 -11.63 -12.18 -21.02
CA ASP A 201 -10.83 -13.12 -20.23
C ASP A 201 -9.34 -13.11 -20.60
N ASP A 202 -8.48 -13.43 -19.62
CA ASP A 202 -7.40 -14.43 -19.78
C ASP A 202 -6.70 -14.68 -18.42
N ILE A 203 -7.11 -15.77 -17.75
CA ILE A 203 -6.44 -16.33 -16.57
C ILE A 203 -5.54 -17.47 -17.06
N ALA A 204 -4.24 -17.19 -17.16
CA ALA A 204 -3.21 -18.22 -17.14
C ALA A 204 -1.89 -17.61 -16.67
N VAL A 205 -1.17 -18.40 -15.88
CA VAL A 205 0.22 -18.17 -15.42
C VAL A 205 0.36 -17.31 -14.17
N MET A 206 -0.01 -17.86 -13.02
CA MET A 206 0.59 -17.44 -11.74
C MET A 206 0.85 -18.65 -10.84
N LYS A 207 1.73 -19.52 -11.33
CA LYS A 207 2.54 -20.37 -10.46
C LYS A 207 3.95 -19.79 -10.49
N THR A 208 4.55 -19.62 -9.31
CA THR A 208 5.98 -19.31 -9.06
C THR A 208 6.35 -17.85 -8.80
N PHE A 209 5.71 -17.11 -7.87
CA PHE A 209 6.34 -15.88 -7.34
C PHE A 209 5.98 -15.65 -5.86
N ILE A 210 6.72 -16.35 -4.99
CA ILE A 210 7.08 -15.87 -3.65
C ILE A 210 8.57 -16.23 -3.46
N CYS A 211 9.42 -15.67 -4.31
CA CYS A 211 10.84 -15.34 -4.14
C CYS A 211 11.03 -14.15 -5.10
#